data_AF-A0A7V2WMK2-F1
#
_entry.id   AF-A0A7V2WMK2-F1
#
_cell.length_a   1.000
_cell.length_b   1.000
_cell.length_c   1.000
_cell.angle_alpha   90.00
_cell.angle_beta   90.00
_cell.angle_gamma   90.00
#
_symmetry.space_group_name_H-M   'P 1'
#
loop_
_entity.id
_entity.type
_entity.pdbx_description
1 polymer ?
#
loop_
_entity_poly.entity_id
_entity_poly.type
_entity_poly.pdbx_seq_one_letter_code
_entity_poly.pdbx_strand_id
1 'polypeptide(L)' 'KAMLSDRFQEAIDMAAMRSGAAETDDYIAEWRRENTMEVDGDHDIIVADTVEKLENEYDQEKLRALINNNGKAA' A
#
# COMPACT_ATOMS: atom_id res chain seq x y z
N LYS A 1 -14.86 -3.34 -5.09
CA LYS A 1 -13.82 -2.28 -4.93
C LYS A 1 -13.98 -1.68 -3.55
N ALA A 2 -12.90 -1.49 -2.80
CA ALA A 2 -12.90 -0.81 -1.51
C ALA A 2 -11.72 0.16 -1.42
N MET A 3 -11.84 1.18 -0.57
CA MET A 3 -10.75 2.10 -0.23
C MET A 3 -10.18 1.70 1.13
N LEU A 4 -8.85 1.77 1.25
CA LEU A 4 -8.17 1.72 2.55
C LEU A 4 -8.27 3.09 3.23
N SER A 5 -7.91 3.14 4.50
CA SER A 5 -7.81 4.38 5.26
C SER A 5 -6.76 5.35 4.68
N ASP A 6 -6.97 6.64 4.92
CA ASP A 6 -6.15 7.72 4.37
C ASP A 6 -4.67 7.62 4.77
N ARG A 7 -4.34 6.93 5.89
CA ARG A 7 -2.95 6.73 6.34
C ARG A 7 -2.08 6.04 5.28
N PHE A 8 -2.66 5.22 4.41
CA PHE A 8 -1.93 4.58 3.33
C PHE A 8 -1.53 5.60 2.26
N GLN A 9 -2.44 6.50 1.89
CA GLN A 9 -2.14 7.55 0.93
C GLN A 9 -1.09 8.51 1.50
N GLU A 10 -1.26 8.93 2.76
CA GLU A 10 -0.29 9.77 3.45
C GLU A 10 1.10 9.11 3.50
N ALA A 11 1.17 7.80 3.79
CA ALA A 11 2.43 7.08 3.83
C ALA A 11 3.12 7.00 2.45
N ILE A 12 2.35 6.81 1.37
CA ILE A 12 2.86 6.82 0.00
C ILE A 12 3.42 8.20 -0.34
N ASP A 13 2.67 9.25 -0.06
CA ASP A 13 3.09 10.64 -0.33
C ASP A 13 4.36 11.00 0.45
N MET A 14 4.42 10.64 1.74
CA MET A 14 5.61 10.86 2.57
C MET A 14 6.83 10.08 2.07
N ALA A 15 6.65 8.84 1.63
CA ALA A 15 7.72 8.04 1.06
C ALA A 15 8.27 8.63 -0.25
N ALA A 16 7.37 9.07 -1.15
CA ALA A 16 7.73 9.72 -2.41
C ALA A 16 8.42 11.07 -2.20
N MET A 17 7.94 11.89 -1.26
CA MET A 17 8.60 13.14 -0.89
C MET A 17 10.01 12.89 -0.35
N ARG A 18 10.17 11.87 0.50
CA ARG A 18 11.46 11.52 1.10
C ARG A 18 12.48 10.99 0.11
N SER A 19 12.04 10.22 -0.90
CA SER A 19 12.91 9.72 -1.95
C SER A 19 13.28 10.78 -2.99
N GLY A 20 12.62 11.94 -2.98
CA GLY A 20 12.74 12.96 -4.02
C GLY A 20 11.95 12.63 -5.29
N ALA A 21 11.15 11.56 -5.28
CA ALA A 21 10.34 11.12 -6.42
C ALA A 21 8.95 11.77 -6.47
N ALA A 22 8.59 12.63 -5.50
CA ALA A 22 7.25 13.26 -5.46
C ALA A 22 6.95 14.15 -6.67
N GLU A 23 7.97 14.74 -7.30
CA GLU A 23 7.82 15.61 -8.46
C GLU A 23 8.08 14.88 -9.79
N THR A 24 8.30 13.56 -9.74
CA THR A 24 8.62 12.74 -10.91
C THR A 24 7.70 11.53 -10.99
N ASP A 25 7.58 10.95 -12.18
CA ASP A 25 6.84 9.70 -12.37
C ASP A 25 7.58 8.48 -11.78
N ASP A 26 8.76 8.68 -11.18
CA ASP A 26 9.65 7.61 -10.73
C ASP A 26 9.02 6.75 -9.64
N TYR A 27 8.19 7.32 -8.76
CA TYR A 27 7.55 6.53 -7.70
C TYR A 27 6.43 5.62 -8.24
N ILE A 28 5.75 6.03 -9.32
CA ILE A 28 4.74 5.19 -10.00
C ILE A 28 5.42 4.14 -10.87
N ALA A 29 6.60 4.44 -11.41
CA ALA A 29 7.38 3.48 -12.21
C ALA A 29 7.76 2.22 -11.42
N GLU A 30 7.87 2.32 -10.09
CA GLU A 30 8.12 1.18 -9.21
C GLU A 30 6.86 0.36 -8.85
N TRP A 31 5.66 0.79 -9.26
CA TRP A 31 4.42 0.06 -8.96
C TRP A 31 4.40 -1.29 -9.65
N ARG A 32 4.22 -2.34 -8.86
CA ARG A 32 4.12 -3.72 -9.35
C ARG A 32 2.67 -4.17 -9.30
N ARG A 33 2.23 -4.81 -10.39
CA ARG A 33 1.03 -5.64 -10.39
C ARG A 33 1.50 -7.06 -10.16
N GLU A 34 1.07 -7.68 -9.07
CA GLU A 34 1.29 -9.10 -8.85
C GLU A 34 0.14 -9.90 -9.46
N ASN A 35 0.45 -11.12 -9.93
CA ASN A 35 -0.58 -12.03 -10.39
C ASN A 35 -1.39 -12.49 -9.19
N THR A 36 -2.63 -12.03 -9.12
CA THR A 36 -3.60 -12.48 -8.12
C THR A 36 -3.98 -13.93 -8.39
N MET A 37 -4.03 -14.75 -7.34
CA MET A 37 -4.60 -16.09 -7.41
C MET A 37 -6.12 -16.01 -7.60
N GLU A 38 -6.70 -17.02 -8.24
CA GLU A 38 -8.16 -17.20 -8.20
C GLU A 38 -8.59 -17.41 -6.75
N VAL A 39 -9.58 -16.62 -6.33
CA VAL A 39 -10.20 -16.71 -5.01
C VAL A 39 -11.64 -17.14 -5.20
N ASP A 40 -12.03 -18.20 -4.50
CA ASP A 40 -13.38 -18.75 -4.54
C ASP A 40 -14.25 -18.11 -3.45
N GLY A 41 -15.53 -17.90 -3.74
CA GLY A 41 -16.51 -17.32 -2.81
C GLY A 41 -17.01 -15.92 -3.18
N ASP A 42 -17.69 -15.29 -2.22
CA ASP A 42 -18.33 -13.99 -2.41
C ASP A 42 -17.29 -12.86 -2.48
N HIS A 43 -17.27 -12.14 -3.60
CA HIS A 43 -16.33 -11.06 -3.85
C HIS A 43 -16.40 -9.93 -2.81
N ASP A 44 -17.58 -9.61 -2.29
CA ASP A 44 -17.74 -8.53 -1.32
C ASP A 44 -17.15 -8.93 0.04
N ILE A 45 -17.30 -10.20 0.43
CA ILE A 45 -16.66 -10.76 1.64
C ILE A 45 -15.14 -10.78 1.46
N ILE A 46 -14.65 -11.29 0.33
CA ILE A 46 -13.21 -11.36 0.04
C ILE A 46 -12.57 -9.97 0.07
N VAL A 47 -13.23 -8.97 -0.51
CA VAL A 47 -12.74 -7.59 -0.50
C VAL A 47 -12.70 -7.04 0.92
N ALA A 48 -13.75 -7.24 1.73
CA ALA A 48 -13.80 -6.78 3.12
C ALA A 48 -12.69 -7.42 3.96
N ASP A 49 -12.51 -8.74 3.87
CA ASP A 49 -11.47 -9.49 4.58
C ASP A 49 -10.06 -9.03 4.16
N THR A 50 -9.87 -8.74 2.87
CA THR A 50 -8.59 -8.27 2.36
C THR A 50 -8.27 -6.86 2.85
N VAL A 51 -9.26 -5.97 2.90
CA VAL A 51 -9.12 -4.64 3.49
C VAL A 51 -8.74 -4.74 4.96
N GLU A 52 -9.46 -5.56 5.74
CA GLU A 52 -9.16 -5.75 7.17
C GLU A 52 -7.76 -6.31 7.39
N LYS A 53 -7.34 -7.29 6.59
CA LYS A 53 -5.97 -7.83 6.62
C LYS A 53 -4.92 -6.77 6.34
N LEU A 54 -5.08 -5.99 5.27
CA LEU A 54 -4.13 -4.92 4.92
C LEU A 54 -4.09 -3.84 6.00
N GLU A 55 -5.24 -3.45 6.55
CA GLU A 55 -5.34 -2.48 7.63
C GLU A 55 -4.59 -2.96 8.89
N ASN A 56 -4.76 -4.22 9.28
CA ASN A 56 -4.10 -4.79 10.45
C ASN A 56 -2.61 -5.06 10.22
N GLU A 57 -2.23 -5.52 9.03
CA GLU A 57 -0.85 -5.85 8.70
C GLU A 57 0.02 -4.60 8.57
N TYR A 58 -0.51 -3.53 7.97
CA TYR A 58 0.17 -2.26 7.77
C TYR A 58 -0.27 -1.25 8.83
N ASP A 59 0.12 -1.57 10.06
CA ASP A 59 -0.04 -0.68 11.21
C ASP A 59 0.87 0.56 11.12
N GLN A 60 0.73 1.45 12.10
CA GLN A 60 1.49 2.70 12.12
C GLN A 60 3.02 2.48 12.18
N GLU A 61 3.49 1.43 12.85
CA GLU A 61 4.92 1.15 12.98
C GLU A 61 5.50 0.67 11.65
N LYS A 62 4.83 -0.28 11.00
CA LYS A 62 5.24 -0.80 9.69
C LYS A 62 5.20 0.28 8.60
N LEU A 63 4.15 1.11 8.57
CA LEU A 63 4.07 2.23 7.63
C LEU A 63 5.21 3.23 7.85
N ARG A 64 5.55 3.55 9.11
CA ARG A 64 6.72 4.40 9.42
C ARG A 64 8.03 3.79 8.95
N ALA A 65 8.21 2.48 9.12
CA ALA A 65 9.39 1.78 8.62
C ALA A 65 9.50 1.87 7.09
N LEU A 66 8.38 1.67 6.38
CA LEU A 66 8.31 1.81 4.92
C LEU A 66 8.63 3.24 4.47
N ILE A 67 8.05 4.26 5.11
CA ILE A 67 8.36 5.67 4.82
C ILE A 67 9.86 5.94 4.99
N ASN A 68 10.45 5.47 6.09
CA ASN A 68 11.88 5.62 6.35
C ASN A 68 12.77 4.88 5.34
N ASN A 69 12.24 3.88 4.65
CA ASN A 69 12.91 3.14 3.58
C ASN A 69 12.37 3.50 2.19
N ASN A 70 11.87 4.73 2.00
CA ASN A 70 11.43 5.24 0.70
C ASN A 70 10.35 4.35 0.02
N GLY A 71 9.46 3.77 0.81
CA GLY A 71 8.36 2.92 0.33
C GLY A 71 8.74 1.46 0.07
N LYS A 72 9.98 1.05 0.37
CA LYS A 72 10.48 -0.31 0.11
C LYS A 72 10.42 -1.17 1.36
N ALA A 73 9.87 -2.38 1.25
CA ALA A 73 10.06 -3.40 2.29
C ALA A 73 11.55 -3.77 2.39
N ALA A 74 12.00 -4.08 3.61
CA ALA A 74 13.38 -4.52 3.86
C ALA A 74 13.65 -5.91 3.27
#